data_AF-A0A3M1W419-F1
#
_entry.id   AF-A0A3M1W419-F1
#
_cell.length_a   1.000
_cell.length_b   1.000
_cell.length_c   1.000
_cell.angle_alpha   90.00
_cell.angle_beta   90.00
_cell.angle_gamma   90.00
#
_symmetry.space_group_name_H-M   'P 1'
#
loop_
_entity.id
_entity.type
_entity.pdbx_description
1 polymer ?
#
loop_
_entity_poly.entity_id
_entity_poly.type
_entity_poly.pdbx_seq_one_letter_code
_entity_poly.pdbx_strand_id
1 'polypeptide(L)'
;MRVLAWVMSFVCSLATAAIAQSSASYRNSEHVLNLAGHPADSTDLSSASFHLTLDSLGEAAVRASLASSSYHLDSAFAAAYPPPSEVHGVRFADRTTLAWDPERSAGSYNAYRDSLSALPGGGYGACWQPDLPDTQVNDPASPAPGSGFFYLVTVENRLREEGTKGTAASGAPRDGSACP
;
A
#
# COMPACT_ATOMS: atom_id res chain seq x y z
N MET A 1 19.64 -50.31 82.22
CA MET A 1 21.04 -50.64 81.84
C MET A 1 21.03 -51.12 80.41
N ARG A 2 21.32 -50.23 79.45
CA ARG A 2 22.63 -50.07 78.78
C ARG A 2 22.89 -51.19 77.76
N VAL A 3 22.75 -50.90 76.45
CA VAL A 3 23.86 -50.67 75.48
C VAL A 3 24.05 -51.98 74.66
N LEU A 4 24.07 -52.02 73.32
CA LEU A 4 25.06 -51.45 72.39
C LEU A 4 24.55 -51.53 70.93
N ALA A 5 24.82 -50.49 70.15
CA ALA A 5 24.60 -50.37 68.70
C ALA A 5 25.71 -51.02 67.88
N TRP A 6 25.48 -51.39 66.60
CA TRP A 6 26.47 -51.30 65.49
C TRP A 6 25.78 -51.34 64.10
N VAL A 7 25.72 -50.16 63.46
CA VAL A 7 26.05 -49.79 62.05
C VAL A 7 25.61 -50.69 60.87
N MET A 8 24.79 -50.12 59.97
CA MET A 8 25.12 -50.06 58.52
C MET A 8 24.37 -48.92 57.82
N SER A 9 25.15 -47.97 57.29
CA SER A 9 24.71 -46.81 56.51
C SER A 9 24.21 -47.21 55.12
N PHE A 10 23.07 -46.68 54.69
CA PHE A 10 22.73 -46.56 53.26
C PHE A 10 22.04 -45.21 53.02
N VAL A 11 22.83 -44.21 52.64
CA VAL A 11 22.34 -42.90 52.20
C VAL A 11 21.86 -43.07 50.76
N CYS A 12 20.54 -43.13 50.57
CA CYS A 12 19.93 -43.14 49.24
C CYS A 12 19.48 -41.71 48.91
N SER A 13 20.28 -41.03 48.11
CA SER A 13 19.99 -39.71 47.54
C SER A 13 18.82 -39.80 46.56
N LEU A 14 17.64 -39.31 46.95
CA LEU A 14 16.53 -39.11 46.03
C LEU A 14 16.77 -37.81 45.23
N ALA A 15 17.26 -37.98 44.00
CA ALA A 15 17.35 -36.91 43.03
C ALA A 15 15.95 -36.46 42.60
N THR A 16 15.67 -35.17 42.74
CA THR A 16 14.53 -34.48 42.18
C THR A 16 14.55 -34.63 40.65
N ALA A 17 13.57 -35.33 40.09
CA ALA A 17 13.35 -35.36 38.65
C ALA A 17 12.83 -33.99 38.20
N ALA A 18 13.73 -33.12 37.73
CA ALA A 18 13.37 -31.92 37.00
C ALA A 18 12.76 -32.35 35.65
N ILE A 19 11.48 -32.10 35.46
CA ILE A 19 10.81 -32.28 34.17
C ILE A 19 11.30 -31.14 33.27
N ALA A 20 12.35 -31.39 32.49
CA ALA A 20 12.80 -30.45 31.47
C ALA A 20 11.75 -30.43 30.34
N GLN A 21 11.01 -29.34 30.21
CA GLN A 21 10.12 -29.09 29.09
C GLN A 21 10.99 -28.87 27.84
N SER A 22 11.13 -29.88 26.98
CA SER A 22 11.87 -29.72 25.72
C SER A 22 11.00 -28.93 24.73
N SER A 23 11.37 -27.70 24.43
CA SER A 23 10.79 -26.98 23.29
C SER A 23 11.32 -27.58 21.99
N ALA A 24 10.42 -27.88 21.04
CA ALA A 24 10.80 -28.28 19.69
C ALA A 24 11.56 -27.12 19.02
N SER A 25 12.77 -27.37 18.54
CA SER A 25 13.53 -26.39 17.75
C SER A 25 12.91 -26.28 16.36
N TYR A 26 12.30 -25.14 16.06
CA TYR A 26 11.85 -24.84 14.70
C TYR A 26 13.02 -24.28 13.89
N ARG A 27 13.31 -24.88 12.73
CA ARG A 27 14.29 -24.36 11.78
C ARG A 27 13.55 -23.49 10.76
N ASN A 28 13.65 -22.16 10.90
CA ASN A 28 13.15 -21.24 9.88
C ASN A 28 14.14 -21.20 8.70
N SER A 29 13.68 -21.62 7.53
CA SER A 29 14.37 -21.43 6.25
C SER A 29 13.68 -20.30 5.50
N GLU A 30 14.41 -19.18 5.32
CA GLU A 30 13.94 -18.01 4.57
C GLU A 30 14.33 -18.16 3.10
N HIS A 31 13.36 -17.94 2.19
CA HIS A 31 13.59 -17.90 0.74
C HIS A 31 13.01 -16.60 0.19
N VAL A 32 13.87 -15.78 -0.41
CA VAL A 32 13.50 -14.50 -1.03
C VAL A 32 12.93 -14.79 -2.42
N LEU A 33 11.65 -14.49 -2.63
CA LEU A 33 10.98 -14.62 -3.92
C LEU A 33 11.24 -13.37 -4.76
N ASN A 34 11.93 -13.52 -5.89
CA ASN A 34 12.15 -12.42 -6.83
C ASN A 34 10.96 -12.35 -7.81
N LEU A 35 10.34 -11.19 -7.93
CA LEU A 35 9.00 -10.94 -8.53
C LEU A 35 8.85 -11.16 -10.05
N ALA A 36 9.76 -11.90 -10.72
CA ALA A 36 9.71 -12.03 -12.19
C ALA A 36 10.27 -13.33 -12.78
N GLY A 37 10.41 -14.43 -12.01
CA GLY A 37 10.92 -15.70 -12.55
C GLY A 37 10.12 -16.90 -12.06
N HIS A 38 9.75 -17.79 -12.97
CA HIS A 38 9.28 -19.13 -12.61
C HIS A 38 10.47 -19.88 -11.98
N PRO A 39 10.40 -20.29 -10.70
CA PRO A 39 11.50 -20.99 -10.06
C PRO A 39 11.72 -22.34 -10.75
N ALA A 40 12.96 -22.61 -11.16
CA ALA A 40 13.33 -23.85 -11.84
C ALA A 40 13.09 -25.11 -10.99
N ASP A 41 12.87 -24.94 -9.69
CA ASP A 41 12.57 -25.99 -8.70
C ASP A 41 11.24 -25.67 -7.99
N SER A 42 10.12 -25.71 -8.73
CA SER A 42 8.79 -25.49 -8.17
C SER A 42 8.43 -26.59 -7.16
N THR A 43 8.14 -26.20 -5.92
CA THR A 43 7.63 -27.11 -4.90
C THR A 43 6.12 -27.30 -5.07
N ASP A 44 5.72 -28.46 -5.58
CA ASP A 44 4.31 -28.87 -5.62
C ASP A 44 3.87 -29.39 -4.25
N LEU A 45 2.89 -28.74 -3.62
CA LEU A 45 2.20 -29.30 -2.45
C LEU A 45 0.88 -29.93 -2.91
N SER A 46 0.89 -31.26 -2.96
CA SER A 46 -0.30 -32.07 -3.24
C SER A 46 -0.79 -32.78 -1.98
N SER A 47 -2.10 -32.68 -1.70
CA SER A 47 -2.81 -33.61 -0.83
C SER A 47 -3.93 -34.30 -1.60
N ALA A 48 -4.59 -35.29 -0.99
CA ALA A 48 -5.78 -35.91 -1.56
C ALA A 48 -6.94 -34.93 -1.80
N SER A 49 -6.89 -33.73 -1.22
CA SER A 49 -7.98 -32.75 -1.22
C SER A 49 -7.66 -31.43 -1.93
N PHE A 50 -6.40 -31.19 -2.31
CA PHE A 50 -6.05 -30.02 -3.12
C PHE A 50 -4.65 -30.16 -3.74
N HIS A 51 -4.47 -29.52 -4.88
CA HIS A 51 -3.20 -29.33 -5.56
C HIS A 51 -2.96 -27.82 -5.65
N LEU A 52 -1.88 -27.33 -5.05
CA LEU A 52 -1.46 -25.94 -5.19
C LEU A 52 -0.11 -25.93 -5.90
N THR A 53 -0.08 -25.34 -7.09
CA THR A 53 1.14 -25.08 -7.85
C THR A 53 1.56 -23.63 -7.61
N LEU A 54 2.86 -23.36 -7.49
CA LEU A 54 3.37 -22.02 -7.20
C LEU A 54 2.97 -20.96 -8.25
N ASP A 55 2.61 -21.40 -9.46
CA ASP A 55 2.09 -20.54 -10.54
C ASP A 55 0.73 -19.88 -10.24
N SER A 56 -0.06 -20.40 -9.29
CA SER A 56 -1.39 -19.85 -8.97
C SER A 56 -1.36 -18.65 -8.01
N LEU A 57 -0.17 -18.22 -7.56
CA LEU A 57 0.00 -17.06 -6.68
C LEU A 57 0.19 -15.73 -7.44
N GLY A 58 0.18 -15.77 -8.78
CA GLY A 58 0.30 -14.60 -9.64
C GLY A 58 -1.03 -13.94 -10.05
N GLU A 59 -2.18 -14.60 -9.80
CA GLU A 59 -3.49 -14.10 -10.20
C GLU A 59 -4.39 -13.88 -8.96
N ALA A 60 -4.31 -12.68 -8.40
CA ALA A 60 -5.28 -12.04 -7.50
C ALA A 60 -6.07 -12.95 -6.51
N ALA A 61 -5.40 -13.49 -5.49
CA ALA A 61 -6.10 -13.95 -4.29
C ALA A 61 -6.49 -12.75 -3.41
N VAL A 62 -7.62 -12.09 -3.71
CA VAL A 62 -8.22 -11.10 -2.80
C VAL A 62 -8.86 -11.85 -1.64
N ARG A 63 -8.13 -11.92 -0.50
CA ARG A 63 -8.54 -12.55 0.78
C ARG A 63 -9.11 -13.96 0.66
N ALA A 64 -8.23 -14.94 0.40
CA ALA A 64 -8.48 -16.30 0.84
C ALA A 64 -7.68 -16.54 2.14
N SER A 65 -8.36 -16.48 3.28
CA SER A 65 -7.82 -17.08 4.51
C SER A 65 -7.88 -18.60 4.34
N LEU A 66 -6.74 -19.22 4.02
CA LEU A 66 -6.58 -20.67 4.08
C LEU A 66 -6.05 -21.01 5.47
N ALA A 67 -6.97 -21.23 6.41
CA ALA A 67 -6.64 -21.65 7.77
C ALA A 67 -6.86 -23.16 7.93
N SER A 68 -5.81 -23.88 8.33
CA SER A 68 -5.91 -25.21 8.91
C SER A 68 -5.33 -25.17 10.33
N SER A 69 -5.61 -26.18 11.16
CA SER A 69 -5.10 -26.29 12.53
C SER A 69 -3.56 -26.30 12.64
N SER A 70 -2.85 -26.43 11.52
CA SER A 70 -1.39 -26.57 11.42
C SER A 70 -0.74 -25.57 10.47
N TYR A 71 -1.52 -24.75 9.75
CA TYR A 71 -0.98 -23.78 8.79
C TYR A 71 -1.82 -22.51 8.77
N HIS A 72 -1.15 -21.38 9.03
CA HIS A 72 -1.63 -20.04 8.76
C HIS A 72 -0.76 -19.45 7.65
N LEU A 73 -1.38 -19.14 6.51
CA LEU A 73 -0.75 -18.40 5.43
C LEU A 73 -1.33 -16.98 5.43
N ASP A 74 -0.63 -16.06 6.08
CA ASP A 74 -0.90 -14.63 5.99
C ASP A 74 -0.17 -14.08 4.76
N SER A 75 -0.80 -14.20 3.59
CA SER A 75 -0.30 -13.58 2.36
C SER A 75 -0.91 -12.18 2.22
N ALA A 76 -0.12 -11.16 2.58
CA ALA A 76 -0.44 -9.77 2.28
C ALA A 76 0.55 -9.28 1.22
N PHE A 77 0.16 -9.35 -0.06
CA PHE A 77 0.81 -8.49 -1.05
C PHE A 77 0.41 -7.05 -0.72
N ALA A 78 1.40 -6.17 -0.54
CA ALA A 78 1.15 -4.74 -0.53
C ALA A 78 0.30 -4.44 -1.77
N ALA A 79 -0.91 -3.93 -1.58
CA ALA A 79 -1.76 -3.56 -2.70
C ALA A 79 -0.90 -2.68 -3.62
N ALA A 80 -0.69 -3.11 -4.86
CA ALA A 80 -0.06 -2.26 -5.86
C ALA A 80 -0.84 -0.93 -5.81
N TYR A 81 -0.15 0.17 -5.50
CA TYR A 81 -0.80 1.47 -5.49
C TYR A 81 -1.43 1.65 -6.85
N PRO A 82 -2.76 1.88 -6.93
CA PRO A 82 -3.39 1.99 -8.23
C PRO A 82 -2.73 3.16 -8.98
N PRO A 83 -2.49 3.02 -10.30
CA PRO A 83 -1.94 4.11 -11.08
C PRO A 83 -2.91 5.31 -10.99
N PRO A 84 -2.38 6.54 -10.89
CA PRO A 84 -3.24 7.70 -10.75
C PRO A 84 -4.04 7.98 -12.02
N SER A 85 -5.34 8.20 -11.86
CA SER A 85 -6.24 8.55 -12.95
C SER A 85 -6.50 10.06 -13.00
N GLU A 86 -7.32 10.50 -13.97
CA GLU A 86 -7.83 11.87 -13.99
C GLU A 86 -8.67 12.16 -12.75
N VAL A 87 -8.49 13.34 -12.15
CA VAL A 87 -9.34 13.83 -11.07
C VAL A 87 -10.62 14.41 -11.65
N HIS A 88 -11.76 14.01 -11.09
CA HIS A 88 -13.07 14.43 -11.58
C HIS A 88 -13.78 15.38 -10.61
N GLY A 89 -14.85 16.02 -11.10
CA GLY A 89 -15.72 16.85 -10.27
C GLY A 89 -15.11 18.18 -9.81
N VAL A 90 -14.05 18.68 -10.45
CA VAL A 90 -13.45 19.98 -10.12
C VAL A 90 -14.51 21.09 -10.22
N ARG A 91 -14.82 21.75 -9.10
CA ARG A 91 -15.91 22.73 -8.97
C ARG A 91 -15.64 23.69 -7.81
N PHE A 92 -16.27 24.86 -7.85
CA PHE A 92 -16.31 25.73 -6.68
C PHE A 92 -17.46 25.31 -5.75
N ALA A 93 -17.15 24.94 -4.51
CA ALA A 93 -18.13 24.64 -3.47
C ALA A 93 -18.77 25.92 -2.88
N ASP A 94 -18.01 27.01 -2.88
CA ASP A 94 -18.45 28.36 -2.55
C ASP A 94 -17.67 29.39 -3.39
N ARG A 95 -17.70 30.69 -3.03
CA ARG A 95 -17.03 31.74 -3.82
C ARG A 95 -15.50 31.63 -3.87
N THR A 96 -14.89 30.88 -2.96
CA THR A 96 -13.43 30.83 -2.81
C THR A 96 -12.90 29.40 -2.68
N THR A 97 -13.75 28.42 -2.39
CA THR A 97 -13.32 27.04 -2.17
C THR A 97 -13.45 26.22 -3.45
N LEU A 98 -12.33 25.87 -4.08
CA LEU A 98 -12.28 24.89 -5.15
C LEU A 98 -12.23 23.48 -4.52
N ALA A 99 -13.09 22.57 -4.98
CA ALA A 99 -13.18 21.21 -4.50
C ALA A 99 -13.28 20.22 -5.67
N TRP A 100 -12.95 18.96 -5.42
CA TRP A 100 -13.02 17.87 -6.38
C TRP A 100 -13.45 16.57 -5.71
N ASP A 101 -13.72 15.55 -6.51
CA ASP A 101 -14.09 14.23 -6.00
C ASP A 101 -12.82 13.45 -5.58
N PRO A 102 -12.87 12.69 -4.48
CA PRO A 102 -11.73 11.89 -4.03
C PRO A 102 -11.36 10.83 -5.07
N GLU A 103 -10.06 10.65 -5.30
CA GLU A 103 -9.51 9.67 -6.24
C GLU A 103 -8.88 8.48 -5.47
N ARG A 104 -9.01 7.26 -5.99
CA ARG A 104 -8.67 6.00 -5.28
C ARG A 104 -7.17 5.77 -5.07
N SER A 105 -6.33 6.38 -5.88
CA SER A 105 -4.86 6.32 -5.80
C SER A 105 -4.24 7.41 -4.92
N ALA A 106 -5.05 8.35 -4.43
CA ALA A 106 -4.57 9.57 -3.80
C ALA A 106 -3.56 9.32 -2.67
N GLY A 107 -2.33 9.78 -2.91
CA GLY A 107 -1.35 10.14 -1.88
C GLY A 107 -1.49 11.62 -1.54
N SER A 108 -1.46 12.47 -2.57
CA SER A 108 -1.69 13.92 -2.51
C SER A 108 -2.34 14.43 -3.80
N TYR A 109 -2.74 15.69 -3.84
CA TYR A 109 -3.24 16.37 -5.03
C TYR A 109 -2.38 17.59 -5.38
N ASN A 110 -2.28 17.87 -6.67
CA ASN A 110 -1.62 19.07 -7.18
C ASN A 110 -2.65 19.93 -7.92
N ALA A 111 -2.82 21.18 -7.49
CA ALA A 111 -3.70 22.14 -8.13
C ALA A 111 -2.92 23.10 -9.01
N TYR A 112 -3.38 23.21 -10.26
CA TYR A 112 -2.84 24.10 -11.28
C TYR A 112 -3.81 25.23 -11.53
N ARG A 113 -3.28 26.43 -11.77
CA ARG A 113 -4.09 27.62 -12.05
C ARG A 113 -3.36 28.53 -13.03
N ASP A 114 -4.11 29.11 -13.95
CA ASP A 114 -3.65 30.23 -14.78
C ASP A 114 -4.85 31.03 -15.30
N SER A 115 -4.58 32.16 -15.95
CA SER A 115 -5.55 32.99 -16.64
C SER A 115 -6.21 32.25 -17.81
N LEU A 116 -7.50 32.48 -18.03
CA LEU A 116 -8.21 31.98 -19.21
C LEU A 116 -7.57 32.44 -20.53
N SER A 117 -6.92 33.61 -20.52
CA SER A 117 -6.15 34.12 -21.65
C SER A 117 -4.92 33.28 -22.02
N ALA A 118 -4.44 32.41 -21.14
CA ALA A 118 -3.32 31.51 -21.42
C ALA A 118 -3.73 30.26 -22.22
N LEU A 119 -5.01 29.88 -22.20
CA LEU A 119 -5.50 28.66 -22.88
C LEU A 119 -5.21 28.62 -24.39
N PRO A 120 -5.38 29.71 -25.17
CA PRO A 120 -5.03 29.71 -26.60
C PRO A 120 -3.54 29.46 -26.87
N GLY A 121 -2.66 29.73 -25.89
CA GLY A 121 -1.23 29.44 -25.98
C GLY A 121 -0.88 27.96 -25.75
N GLY A 122 -1.86 27.11 -25.47
CA GLY A 122 -1.66 25.69 -25.16
C GLY A 122 -1.17 25.43 -23.74
N GLY A 123 -1.19 26.44 -22.86
CA GLY A 123 -0.85 26.29 -21.45
C GLY A 123 -1.98 25.65 -20.65
N TYR A 124 -1.66 24.63 -19.85
CA TYR A 124 -2.62 23.93 -18.98
C TYR A 124 -2.36 24.22 -17.50
N GLY A 125 -1.95 25.45 -17.21
CA GLY A 125 -1.82 25.97 -15.85
C GLY A 125 -0.41 25.87 -15.32
N ALA A 126 -0.04 26.85 -14.49
CA ALA A 126 1.17 26.74 -13.66
C ALA A 126 0.82 26.00 -12.37
N CYS A 127 1.80 25.30 -11.79
CA CYS A 127 1.64 24.74 -10.45
C CYS A 127 1.30 25.87 -9.47
N TRP A 128 0.13 25.79 -8.85
CA TRP A 128 -0.34 26.81 -7.92
C TRP A 128 -0.23 26.33 -6.47
N GLN A 129 -0.66 25.11 -6.20
CA GLN A 129 -0.62 24.49 -4.87
C GLN A 129 -0.26 23.01 -5.00
N PRO A 130 0.98 22.62 -4.64
CA PRO A 130 1.40 21.21 -4.63
C PRO A 130 1.03 20.51 -3.31
N ASP A 131 1.09 19.18 -3.32
CA ASP A 131 1.05 18.31 -2.13
C ASP A 131 -0.16 18.52 -1.20
N LEU A 132 -1.33 18.79 -1.79
CA LEU A 132 -2.56 18.99 -1.03
C LEU A 132 -3.07 17.65 -0.46
N PRO A 133 -3.28 17.54 0.87
CA PRO A 133 -3.79 16.30 1.49
C PRO A 133 -5.31 16.16 1.37
N ASP A 134 -6.01 17.29 1.18
CA ASP A 134 -7.46 17.38 1.16
C ASP A 134 -7.99 17.49 -0.28
N THR A 135 -9.29 17.24 -0.46
CA THR A 135 -9.99 17.35 -1.77
C THR A 135 -10.52 18.76 -2.05
N GLN A 136 -9.89 19.77 -1.46
CA GLN A 136 -10.28 21.16 -1.63
C GLN A 136 -9.11 22.12 -1.35
N VAL A 137 -9.20 23.32 -1.93
CA VAL A 137 -8.23 24.41 -1.72
C VAL A 137 -8.94 25.76 -1.83
N ASN A 138 -8.48 26.73 -1.03
CA ASN A 138 -9.04 28.08 -1.04
C ASN A 138 -8.27 28.99 -2.00
N ASP A 139 -9.00 29.62 -2.93
CA ASP A 139 -8.53 30.71 -3.77
C ASP A 139 -9.33 32.00 -3.48
N PRO A 140 -8.81 32.91 -2.64
CA PRO A 140 -9.49 34.19 -2.40
C PRO A 140 -9.29 35.20 -3.53
N ALA A 141 -8.53 34.87 -4.58
CA ALA A 141 -8.23 35.81 -5.65
C ALA A 141 -9.47 36.10 -6.51
N SER A 142 -9.79 37.39 -6.67
CA SER A 142 -10.81 37.84 -7.61
C SER A 142 -10.12 38.30 -8.91
N PRO A 143 -10.42 37.69 -10.07
CA PRO A 143 -9.93 38.20 -11.34
C PRO A 143 -10.51 39.58 -11.62
N ALA A 144 -9.81 40.37 -12.44
CA ALA A 144 -10.32 41.65 -12.91
C ALA A 144 -11.61 41.46 -13.74
N PRO A 145 -12.49 42.47 -13.83
CA PRO A 145 -13.68 42.38 -14.67
C PRO A 145 -13.32 42.00 -16.11
N GLY A 146 -13.97 40.96 -16.64
CA GLY A 146 -13.71 40.46 -17.99
C GLY A 146 -12.55 39.47 -18.12
N SER A 147 -11.86 39.13 -17.02
CA SER A 147 -10.91 38.03 -16.96
C SER A 147 -11.39 36.91 -16.05
N GLY A 148 -10.69 35.78 -16.08
CA GLY A 148 -10.97 34.64 -15.22
C GLY A 148 -9.76 33.72 -15.12
N PHE A 149 -9.80 32.84 -14.15
CA PHE A 149 -8.85 31.75 -14.01
C PHE A 149 -9.48 30.44 -14.51
N PHE A 150 -8.63 29.53 -14.97
CA PHE A 150 -8.99 28.11 -15.04
C PHE A 150 -8.19 27.33 -14.01
N TYR A 151 -8.71 26.17 -13.65
CA TYR A 151 -8.13 25.28 -12.66
C TYR A 151 -8.08 23.88 -13.22
N LEU A 152 -6.97 23.18 -12.98
CA LEU A 152 -6.84 21.75 -13.18
C LEU A 152 -6.33 21.13 -11.89
N VAL A 153 -6.71 19.89 -11.63
CA VAL A 153 -6.24 19.13 -10.48
C VAL A 153 -5.75 17.79 -10.98
N THR A 154 -4.60 17.38 -10.49
CA THR A 154 -4.09 16.02 -10.67
C THR A 154 -3.92 15.36 -9.31
N VAL A 155 -3.86 14.04 -9.32
CA VAL A 155 -3.58 13.22 -8.15
C VAL A 155 -2.19 12.64 -8.29
N GLU A 156 -1.44 12.65 -7.20
CA GLU A 156 -0.16 11.96 -7.08
C GLU A 156 -0.34 10.77 -6.14
N ASN A 157 0.10 9.59 -6.57
CA ASN A 157 0.05 8.42 -5.70
C ASN A 157 1.26 8.38 -4.75
N ARG A 158 1.28 7.41 -3.83
CA ARG A 158 2.39 7.28 -2.86
C ARG A 158 3.73 6.88 -3.48
N LEU A 159 3.77 6.57 -4.77
CA LEU A 159 4.98 6.27 -5.53
C LEU A 159 5.52 7.50 -6.28
N ARG A 160 4.96 8.70 -6.05
CA ARG A 160 5.32 9.95 -6.73
C ARG A 160 5.01 9.92 -8.24
N GLU A 161 4.02 9.14 -8.64
CA GLU A 161 3.49 9.17 -10.00
C GLU A 161 2.29 10.12 -10.05
N GLU A 162 2.29 11.05 -11.00
CA GLU A 162 1.21 12.03 -11.17
C GLU A 162 0.24 11.57 -12.28
N GLY A 163 -1.05 11.75 -12.03
CA GLY A 163 -2.13 11.53 -12.99
C GLY A 163 -2.18 12.60 -14.09
N THR A 164 -3.01 12.34 -15.10
CA THR A 164 -3.21 13.27 -16.22
C THR A 164 -3.97 14.53 -15.79
N LYS A 165 -3.69 15.67 -16.45
CA LYS A 165 -4.47 16.91 -16.38
C LYS A 165 -5.78 16.85 -17.20
N GLY A 166 -6.08 15.68 -17.76
CA GLY A 166 -7.24 15.41 -18.60
C GLY A 166 -6.96 15.60 -20.09
N THR A 167 -8.03 15.74 -20.87
CA THR A 167 -7.95 15.91 -22.33
C THR A 167 -8.50 17.26 -22.78
N ALA A 168 -7.88 17.84 -23.81
CA ALA A 168 -8.38 19.00 -24.51
C ALA A 168 -9.62 18.66 -25.34
N ALA A 169 -10.35 19.68 -25.80
CA ALA A 169 -11.55 19.48 -26.64
C ALA A 169 -11.24 18.75 -27.96
N SER A 170 -9.98 18.77 -28.41
CA SER A 170 -9.49 18.01 -29.56
C SER A 170 -9.28 16.51 -29.29
N GLY A 171 -9.39 16.07 -28.03
CA GLY A 171 -9.03 14.73 -27.56
C GLY A 171 -7.54 14.54 -27.25
N ALA A 172 -6.70 15.54 -27.51
CA ALA A 172 -5.28 15.50 -27.14
C ALA A 172 -5.11 15.56 -25.61
N PRO A 173 -4.11 14.87 -25.04
CA PRO A 173 -3.79 15.00 -23.62
C PRO A 173 -3.37 16.44 -23.29
N ARG A 174 -3.69 16.88 -22.07
CA ARG A 174 -3.22 18.16 -21.53
C ARG A 174 -1.84 17.98 -20.92
N ASP A 175 -0.81 18.14 -21.74
CA ASP A 175 0.58 18.00 -21.31
C ASP A 175 1.11 19.27 -20.60
N GLY A 176 2.15 19.14 -19.78
CA GLY A 176 2.75 20.28 -19.09
C GLY A 176 3.72 19.85 -18.01
N SER A 177 4.42 20.81 -17.40
CA SER A 177 5.28 20.52 -16.25
C SER A 177 4.44 20.04 -15.06
N ALA A 178 4.89 18.97 -14.41
CA ALA A 178 4.43 18.57 -13.09
C ALA A 178 4.73 19.66 -12.04
N CYS A 179 4.04 19.59 -10.91
CA CYS A 179 4.43 20.35 -9.73
C CYS A 179 5.80 19.86 -9.22
N PRO A 180 6.65 20.77 -8.70
CA PRO A 180 7.97 20.41 -8.17
C PRO A 180 7.91 19.67 -6.84
#